data_AF-A0A2E5ERY9-F1
#
_entry.id   AF-A0A2E5ERY9-F1
#
_cell.length_a   1.000
_cell.length_b   1.000
_cell.length_c   1.000
_cell.angle_alpha   90.00
_cell.angle_beta   90.00
_cell.angle_gamma   90.00
#
_symmetry.space_group_name_H-M   'P 1'
#
loop_
_entity.id
_entity.type
_entity.pdbx_description
1 polymer ?
#
loop_
_entity_poly.entity_id
_entity_poly.type
_entity_poly.pdbx_seq_one_letter_code
_entity_poly.pdbx_strand_id
1 'polypeptide(L)'
;MKSVLLVALLVAVPASIYSADVKPLLRQLIETSETLDGIPFGEVVAGNTGKKLIPIKRSGSKDRALVSKIESALDHVLKRLSARNHKAHKQRRINEVSRFFEDAILEELNKVSGFRCEYPKTASGRTQRSGYPDLRLVDETSGRVVYLDPKLFQSKSRNSSLRTFYFTPKLETNKILDDAHHLLIGISHEGKQDGAWKFSGWELVDLSGFKVRLKAEFQGSNRDIYREENIVGRSKER
;
A
#
# COMPACT_ATOMS: atom_id res chain seq x y z
N MET A 1 -52.14 -40.57 -12.59
CA MET A 1 -51.33 -39.71 -11.69
C MET A 1 -49.92 -39.65 -12.26
N LYS A 2 -49.44 -38.45 -12.61
CA LYS A 2 -48.24 -38.22 -13.43
C LYS A 2 -46.98 -38.29 -12.54
N SER A 3 -46.06 -39.16 -12.90
CA SER A 3 -44.71 -39.25 -12.35
C SER A 3 -43.86 -38.07 -12.85
N VAL A 4 -43.17 -37.37 -11.95
CA VAL A 4 -42.14 -36.38 -12.30
C VAL A 4 -40.80 -36.95 -11.85
N LEU A 5 -39.96 -37.28 -12.85
CA LEU A 5 -38.59 -37.73 -12.67
C LEU A 5 -37.69 -36.51 -12.46
N LEU A 6 -37.11 -36.37 -11.28
CA LEU A 6 -36.15 -35.30 -10.98
C LEU A 6 -34.76 -35.74 -11.50
N VAL A 7 -34.33 -35.19 -12.62
CA VAL A 7 -32.96 -35.40 -13.14
C VAL A 7 -32.03 -34.40 -12.44
N ALA A 8 -31.20 -34.91 -11.53
CA ALA A 8 -30.11 -34.13 -10.97
C ALA A 8 -28.98 -34.04 -11.99
N LEU A 9 -28.82 -32.87 -12.62
CA LEU A 9 -27.69 -32.59 -13.51
C LEU A 9 -26.44 -32.39 -12.64
N LEU A 10 -25.62 -33.44 -12.48
CA LEU A 10 -24.26 -33.27 -11.96
C LEU A 10 -23.47 -32.46 -12.99
N VAL A 11 -23.24 -31.19 -12.71
CA VAL A 11 -22.22 -30.41 -13.40
C VAL A 11 -20.88 -30.95 -12.94
N ALA A 12 -20.28 -31.81 -13.75
CA ALA A 12 -18.89 -32.22 -13.57
C ALA A 12 -18.01 -30.96 -13.67
N VAL A 13 -17.47 -30.54 -12.53
CA VAL A 13 -16.37 -29.58 -12.49
C VAL A 13 -15.19 -30.25 -13.21
N PRO A 14 -14.61 -29.65 -14.27
CA PRO A 14 -13.50 -30.27 -14.97
C PRO A 14 -12.36 -30.52 -13.98
N ALA A 15 -11.93 -31.78 -13.91
CA ALA A 15 -10.75 -32.19 -13.18
C ALA A 15 -9.52 -31.44 -13.72
N SER A 16 -8.87 -30.72 -12.81
CA SER A 16 -7.45 -30.35 -12.81
C SER A 16 -6.87 -29.72 -14.10
N ILE A 17 -6.59 -28.42 -14.02
CA ILE A 17 -5.45 -27.82 -14.72
C ILE A 17 -4.16 -28.37 -14.05
N TYR A 18 -3.82 -29.62 -14.29
CA TYR A 18 -2.55 -30.20 -13.85
C TYR A 18 -1.94 -31.00 -15.01
N SER A 19 -1.31 -30.30 -15.95
CA SER A 19 -0.10 -30.82 -16.62
C SER A 19 0.66 -29.76 -17.45
N ALA A 20 0.57 -28.46 -17.15
CA ALA A 20 1.62 -27.58 -17.65
C ALA A 20 2.91 -28.00 -16.92
N ASP A 21 4.01 -28.28 -17.65
CA ASP A 21 5.31 -28.34 -17.00
C ASP A 21 5.56 -26.96 -16.39
N VAL A 22 5.42 -26.87 -15.07
CA VAL A 22 5.57 -25.61 -14.33
C VAL A 22 7.05 -25.23 -14.26
N LYS A 23 7.98 -26.17 -14.50
CA LYS A 23 9.42 -25.92 -14.36
C LYS A 23 9.94 -24.83 -15.30
N PRO A 24 9.62 -24.81 -16.62
CA PRO A 24 9.96 -23.68 -17.48
C PRO A 24 9.44 -22.33 -16.97
N LEU A 25 8.18 -22.29 -16.51
CA LEU A 25 7.57 -21.06 -16.00
C LEU A 25 8.25 -20.59 -14.71
N LEU A 26 8.64 -21.51 -13.82
CA LEU A 26 9.39 -21.19 -12.61
C LEU A 26 10.77 -20.64 -12.94
N ARG A 27 11.49 -21.26 -13.89
CA ARG A 27 12.80 -20.76 -14.32
C ARG A 27 12.68 -19.35 -14.89
N GLN A 28 11.73 -19.14 -15.80
CA GLN A 28 11.47 -17.82 -16.36
C GLN A 28 11.13 -16.80 -15.27
N LEU A 29 10.29 -17.16 -14.29
CA LEU A 29 9.94 -16.27 -13.18
C LEU A 29 11.16 -15.90 -12.32
N ILE A 30 12.02 -16.87 -12.02
CA ILE A 30 13.26 -16.65 -11.24
C ILE A 30 14.20 -15.72 -12.02
N GLU A 31 14.51 -16.04 -13.28
CA GLU A 31 15.39 -15.24 -14.14
C GLU A 31 14.83 -13.81 -14.33
N THR A 32 13.52 -13.69 -14.54
CA THR A 32 12.84 -12.38 -14.65
C THR A 32 12.90 -11.61 -13.32
N SER A 33 12.67 -12.28 -12.19
CA SER A 33 12.73 -11.64 -10.86
C SER A 33 14.13 -11.13 -10.52
N GLU A 34 15.19 -11.84 -10.93
CA GLU A 34 16.58 -11.46 -10.67
C GLU A 34 17.04 -10.31 -11.57
N THR A 35 16.48 -10.20 -12.78
CA THR A 35 16.85 -9.17 -13.75
C THR A 35 16.06 -7.87 -13.60
N LEU A 36 14.85 -7.91 -13.04
CA LEU A 36 14.03 -6.72 -12.78
C LEU A 36 14.45 -6.01 -11.48
N ASP A 37 15.64 -5.44 -11.48
CA ASP A 37 16.19 -4.56 -10.44
C ASP A 37 16.45 -3.15 -11.00
N GLY A 38 16.31 -2.13 -10.15
CA GLY A 38 16.56 -0.73 -10.54
C GLY A 38 15.57 -0.15 -11.56
N ILE A 39 14.36 -0.72 -11.66
CA ILE A 39 13.33 -0.31 -12.61
C ILE A 39 12.69 1.00 -12.15
N PRO A 40 12.57 2.04 -13.00
CA PRO A 40 11.85 3.26 -12.64
C PRO A 40 10.41 2.95 -12.22
N PHE A 41 10.00 3.40 -11.04
CA PHE A 41 8.66 3.14 -10.52
C PHE A 41 7.57 3.72 -11.43
N GLY A 42 7.84 4.85 -12.07
CA GLY A 42 6.95 5.45 -13.07
C GLY A 42 6.65 4.53 -14.26
N GLU A 43 7.63 3.74 -14.71
CA GLU A 43 7.44 2.76 -15.80
C GLU A 43 6.57 1.59 -15.34
N VAL A 44 6.77 1.12 -14.10
CA VAL A 44 5.94 0.06 -13.51
C VAL A 44 4.48 0.52 -13.39
N VAL A 45 4.25 1.76 -12.95
CA VAL A 45 2.90 2.33 -12.86
C VAL A 45 2.29 2.50 -14.25
N ALA A 46 3.04 3.04 -15.21
CA ALA A 46 2.56 3.23 -16.58
C ALA A 46 2.22 1.89 -17.24
N GLY A 47 3.06 0.87 -17.09
CA GLY A 47 2.82 -0.47 -17.63
C GLY A 47 1.61 -1.17 -16.98
N ASN A 48 1.36 -0.95 -15.69
CA ASN A 48 0.21 -1.56 -15.00
C ASN A 48 -1.12 -0.82 -15.20
N THR A 49 -1.08 0.51 -15.40
CA THR A 49 -2.28 1.37 -15.25
C THR A 49 -2.53 2.31 -16.42
N GLY A 50 -1.55 2.51 -17.30
CA GLY A 50 -1.55 3.54 -18.33
C GLY A 50 -1.38 4.97 -17.79
N LYS A 51 -1.20 5.15 -16.48
CA LYS A 51 -1.06 6.47 -15.82
C LYS A 51 0.39 6.87 -15.59
N LYS A 52 0.62 8.17 -15.48
CA LYS A 52 1.96 8.77 -15.35
C LYS A 52 2.22 9.29 -13.95
N LEU A 53 3.44 9.04 -13.46
CA LEU A 53 4.00 9.77 -12.34
C LEU A 53 4.50 11.14 -12.81
N ILE A 54 3.93 12.20 -12.25
CA ILE A 54 4.31 13.59 -12.51
C ILE A 54 5.34 14.02 -11.45
N PRO A 55 6.56 14.43 -11.84
CA PRO A 55 7.56 14.94 -10.89
C PRO A 55 7.15 16.25 -10.22
N ILE A 56 7.52 16.43 -8.95
CA ILE A 56 7.45 17.71 -8.24
C ILE A 56 8.55 18.63 -8.75
N LYS A 57 8.17 19.78 -9.30
CA LYS A 57 9.09 20.83 -9.75
C LYS A 57 9.37 21.80 -8.61
N ARG A 58 10.49 21.61 -7.90
CA ARG A 58 10.90 22.49 -6.78
C ARG A 58 11.00 23.99 -7.16
N SER A 59 11.35 24.29 -8.40
CA SER A 59 11.40 25.67 -8.92
C SER A 59 10.02 26.23 -9.34
N GLY A 60 8.99 25.40 -9.42
CA GLY A 60 7.61 25.81 -9.74
C GLY A 60 6.87 26.38 -8.54
N SER A 61 6.27 27.57 -8.69
CA SER A 61 5.52 28.23 -7.61
C SER A 61 4.32 27.41 -7.13
N LYS A 62 3.59 26.77 -8.04
CA LYS A 62 2.42 25.93 -7.72
C LYS A 62 2.80 24.68 -6.92
N ASP A 63 3.90 24.03 -7.29
CA ASP A 63 4.36 22.80 -6.63
C ASP A 63 4.90 23.12 -5.23
N ARG A 64 5.62 24.23 -5.08
CA ARG A 64 6.02 24.73 -3.74
C ARG A 64 4.82 25.04 -2.85
N ALA A 65 3.78 25.69 -3.37
CA ALA A 65 2.59 26.00 -2.60
C ALA A 65 1.82 24.73 -2.19
N LEU A 66 1.70 23.75 -3.08
CA LEU A 66 1.12 22.44 -2.78
C LEU A 66 1.90 21.73 -1.68
N VAL A 67 3.23 21.63 -1.84
CA VAL A 67 4.12 20.99 -0.85
C VAL A 67 4.00 21.69 0.50
N SER A 68 4.14 23.01 0.57
CA SER A 68 4.08 23.78 1.82
C SER A 68 2.78 23.55 2.61
N LYS A 69 1.63 23.43 1.91
CA LYS A 69 0.35 23.08 2.56
C LYS A 69 0.37 21.67 3.15
N ILE A 70 0.95 20.70 2.45
CA ILE A 70 1.11 19.32 2.94
C ILE A 70 2.05 19.31 4.15
N GLU A 71 3.20 20.00 4.08
CA GLU A 71 4.17 20.10 5.17
C GLU A 71 3.53 20.63 6.46
N SER A 72 2.76 21.72 6.36
CA SER A 72 2.03 22.29 7.50
C SER A 72 1.05 21.28 8.12
N ALA A 73 0.31 20.52 7.30
CA ALA A 73 -0.57 19.47 7.79
C ALA A 73 0.22 18.36 8.51
N LEU A 74 1.38 17.95 7.96
CA LEU A 74 2.24 16.92 8.56
C LEU A 74 2.84 17.37 9.90
N ASP A 75 3.19 18.65 10.06
CA ASP A 75 3.63 19.22 11.33
C ASP A 75 2.53 19.13 12.41
N HIS A 76 1.28 19.44 12.04
CA HIS A 76 0.14 19.28 12.93
C HIS A 76 -0.08 17.81 13.31
N VAL A 77 0.00 16.88 12.36
CA VAL A 77 -0.09 15.43 12.61
C VAL A 77 1.00 14.98 13.58
N LEU A 78 2.26 15.31 13.30
CA LEU A 78 3.39 14.91 14.13
C LEU A 78 3.24 15.43 15.56
N LYS A 79 2.86 16.70 15.72
CA LYS A 79 2.61 17.32 17.03
C LYS A 79 1.47 16.61 17.76
N ARG A 80 0.35 16.34 17.09
CA ARG A 80 -0.82 15.67 17.65
C ARG A 80 -0.51 14.26 18.12
N LEU A 81 0.16 13.45 17.29
CA LEU A 81 0.44 12.05 17.60
C LEU A 81 1.58 11.85 18.58
N SER A 82 2.44 12.87 18.75
CA SER A 82 3.50 12.90 19.76
C SER A 82 3.02 13.33 21.15
N ALA A 83 1.77 13.80 21.29
CA ALA A 83 1.23 14.18 22.59
C ALA A 83 1.13 12.96 23.52
N ARG A 84 1.71 13.04 24.73
CA ARG A 84 1.88 11.91 25.66
C ARG A 84 0.60 11.10 25.94
N ASN A 85 -0.56 11.74 25.91
CA ASN A 85 -1.86 11.12 26.16
C ASN A 85 -2.49 10.48 24.91
N HIS A 86 -1.85 10.55 23.73
CA HIS A 86 -2.40 10.02 22.50
C HIS A 86 -2.45 8.47 22.52
N LYS A 87 -3.55 7.90 21.99
CA LYS A 87 -3.80 6.45 21.96
C LYS A 87 -2.76 5.65 21.17
N ALA A 88 -2.00 6.30 20.29
CA ALA A 88 -0.89 5.68 19.56
C ALA A 88 0.16 5.06 20.51
N HIS A 89 0.44 5.71 21.64
CA HIS A 89 1.44 5.24 22.60
C HIS A 89 1.04 3.92 23.29
N LYS A 90 -0.26 3.58 23.31
CA LYS A 90 -0.75 2.31 23.87
C LYS A 90 -0.48 1.10 22.95
N GLN A 91 -0.25 1.32 21.66
CA GLN A 91 -0.03 0.22 20.72
C GLN A 91 1.33 -0.42 20.92
N ARG A 92 1.39 -1.75 20.82
CA ARG A 92 2.64 -2.50 20.94
C ARG A 92 3.38 -2.56 19.62
N ARG A 93 2.66 -2.71 18.50
CA ARG A 93 3.26 -2.86 17.17
C ARG A 93 3.23 -1.54 16.43
N ILE A 94 4.34 -1.20 15.78
CA ILE A 94 4.43 0.03 14.97
C ILE A 94 3.40 0.05 13.83
N ASN A 95 3.03 -1.11 13.28
CA ASN A 95 1.99 -1.23 12.25
C ASN A 95 0.59 -0.82 12.74
N GLU A 96 0.32 -0.89 14.05
CA GLU A 96 -0.94 -0.38 14.61
C GLU A 96 -0.88 1.15 14.78
N VAL A 97 0.33 1.69 14.94
CA VAL A 97 0.57 3.13 15.02
C VAL A 97 0.41 3.80 13.66
N SER A 98 0.84 3.13 12.57
CA SER A 98 0.76 3.70 11.21
C SER A 98 -0.67 4.11 10.83
N ARG A 99 -1.67 3.31 11.24
CA ARG A 99 -3.07 3.62 11.01
C ARG A 99 -3.50 4.96 11.63
N PHE A 100 -2.96 5.33 12.78
CA PHE A 100 -3.25 6.64 13.38
C PHE A 100 -2.66 7.79 12.56
N PHE A 101 -1.48 7.60 11.96
CA PHE A 101 -0.89 8.59 11.07
C PHE A 101 -1.72 8.72 9.80
N GLU A 102 -2.13 7.63 9.17
CA GLU A 102 -3.00 7.65 7.98
C GLU A 102 -4.30 8.41 8.25
N ASP A 103 -5.02 8.06 9.33
CA ASP A 103 -6.28 8.72 9.69
C ASP A 103 -6.04 10.22 10.02
N ALA A 104 -4.97 10.57 10.75
CA ALA A 104 -4.67 11.96 11.09
C ALA A 104 -4.22 12.80 9.89
N ILE A 105 -3.44 12.25 8.96
CA ILE A 105 -3.05 12.93 7.72
C ILE A 105 -4.28 13.25 6.88
N LEU A 106 -5.20 12.29 6.73
CA LEU A 106 -6.48 12.51 6.05
C LEU A 106 -7.27 13.65 6.73
N GLU A 107 -7.38 13.63 8.06
CA GLU A 107 -8.10 14.67 8.80
C GLU A 107 -7.47 16.06 8.65
N GLU A 108 -6.14 16.19 8.83
CA GLU A 108 -5.46 17.49 8.77
C GLU A 108 -5.46 18.06 7.34
N LEU A 109 -5.26 17.23 6.30
CA LEU A 109 -5.31 17.69 4.92
C LEU A 109 -6.70 18.19 4.51
N ASN A 110 -7.77 17.58 5.01
CA ASN A 110 -9.14 18.05 4.74
C ASN A 110 -9.51 19.36 5.48
N LYS A 111 -8.67 19.86 6.40
CA LYS A 111 -8.85 21.21 6.98
C LYS A 111 -8.26 22.31 6.10
N VAL A 112 -7.41 21.94 5.14
CA VAL A 112 -6.78 22.91 4.24
C VAL A 112 -7.77 23.31 3.17
N SER A 113 -8.06 24.62 3.06
CA SER A 113 -8.98 25.13 2.04
C SER A 113 -8.54 24.75 0.62
N GLY A 114 -9.47 24.19 -0.15
CA GLY A 114 -9.25 23.72 -1.51
C GLY A 114 -8.62 22.33 -1.62
N PHE A 115 -8.40 21.62 -0.50
CA PHE A 115 -7.96 20.23 -0.52
C PHE A 115 -9.13 19.29 -0.24
N ARG A 116 -9.15 18.17 -0.96
CA ARG A 116 -9.99 17.01 -0.67
C ARG A 116 -9.14 15.75 -0.60
N CYS A 117 -9.00 15.18 0.59
CA CYS A 117 -8.23 13.97 0.83
C CYS A 117 -9.16 12.80 1.18
N GLU A 118 -9.03 11.70 0.46
CA GLU A 118 -9.88 10.53 0.61
C GLU A 118 -9.07 9.23 0.47
N TYR A 119 -9.66 8.12 0.91
CA TYR A 119 -9.13 6.81 0.55
C TYR A 119 -9.36 6.56 -0.94
N PRO A 120 -8.35 6.09 -1.69
CA PRO A 120 -8.50 5.86 -3.12
C PRO A 120 -9.62 4.86 -3.43
N LYS A 121 -10.32 5.12 -4.53
CA LYS A 121 -11.25 4.17 -5.12
C LYS A 121 -10.48 3.23 -6.06
N THR A 122 -10.95 1.99 -6.15
CA THR A 122 -10.51 1.05 -7.19
C THR A 122 -11.06 1.47 -8.55
N ALA A 123 -10.52 0.90 -9.63
CA ALA A 123 -11.07 1.07 -10.98
C ALA A 123 -12.57 0.68 -11.06
N SER A 124 -13.04 -0.24 -10.21
CA SER A 124 -14.46 -0.60 -10.05
C SER A 124 -15.28 0.35 -9.16
N GLY A 125 -14.71 1.48 -8.74
CA GLY A 125 -15.39 2.52 -7.96
C GLY A 125 -15.52 2.23 -6.46
N ARG A 126 -15.00 1.12 -5.95
CA ARG A 126 -15.08 0.75 -4.53
C ARG A 126 -13.96 1.42 -3.75
N THR A 127 -14.25 1.98 -2.58
CA THR A 127 -13.21 2.46 -1.67
C THR A 127 -12.42 1.28 -1.11
N GLN A 128 -11.08 1.35 -1.17
CA GLN A 128 -10.21 0.33 -0.62
C GLN A 128 -9.06 0.96 0.17
N ARG A 129 -9.05 0.72 1.48
CA ARG A 129 -7.98 1.18 2.37
C ARG A 129 -6.65 0.45 2.10
N SER A 130 -6.69 -0.87 1.92
CA SER A 130 -5.46 -1.67 1.77
C SER A 130 -4.78 -1.51 0.40
N GLY A 131 -3.47 -1.70 0.38
CA GLY A 131 -2.63 -1.64 -0.80
C GLY A 131 -2.29 -0.21 -1.23
N TYR A 132 -1.33 -0.08 -2.14
CA TYR A 132 -0.89 1.23 -2.62
C TYR A 132 -1.88 1.86 -3.61
N PRO A 133 -2.07 3.19 -3.60
CA PRO A 133 -1.63 4.14 -2.58
C PRO A 133 -2.58 4.16 -1.38
N ASP A 134 -2.14 4.70 -0.23
CA ASP A 134 -2.96 4.74 0.99
C ASP A 134 -4.00 5.87 0.94
N LEU A 135 -3.63 7.06 0.43
CA LEU A 135 -4.48 8.24 0.34
C LEU A 135 -4.43 8.87 -1.06
N ARG A 136 -5.54 9.50 -1.47
CA ARG A 136 -5.65 10.34 -2.67
C ARG A 136 -6.05 11.75 -2.25
N LEU A 137 -5.19 12.71 -2.53
CA LEU A 137 -5.41 14.14 -2.31
C LEU A 137 -5.70 14.81 -3.65
N VAL A 138 -6.72 15.67 -3.68
CA VAL A 138 -7.01 16.57 -4.80
C VAL A 138 -6.85 18.00 -4.31
N ASP A 139 -6.02 18.79 -5.00
CA ASP A 139 -6.08 20.25 -4.91
C ASP A 139 -7.18 20.74 -5.86
N GLU A 140 -8.36 20.99 -5.33
CA GLU A 140 -9.58 21.36 -6.08
C GLU A 140 -9.42 22.71 -6.79
N THR A 141 -8.48 23.55 -6.35
CA THR A 141 -8.19 24.84 -7.00
C THR A 141 -7.48 24.64 -8.33
N SER A 142 -6.60 23.63 -8.41
CA SER A 142 -5.78 23.36 -9.60
C SER A 142 -6.17 22.11 -10.37
N GLY A 143 -7.04 21.27 -9.80
CA GLY A 143 -7.41 19.94 -10.31
C GLY A 143 -6.30 18.89 -10.14
N ARG A 144 -5.19 19.21 -9.47
CA ARG A 144 -4.04 18.30 -9.33
C ARG A 144 -4.34 17.18 -8.36
N VAL A 145 -3.87 15.98 -8.71
CA VAL A 145 -3.97 14.79 -7.88
C VAL A 145 -2.60 14.45 -7.30
N VAL A 146 -2.60 14.08 -6.03
CA VAL A 146 -1.43 13.57 -5.30
C VAL A 146 -1.81 12.28 -4.61
N TYR A 147 -1.09 11.20 -4.90
CA TYR A 147 -1.17 9.96 -4.14
C TYR A 147 -0.16 10.00 -3.00
N LEU A 148 -0.62 9.73 -1.78
CA LEU A 148 0.20 9.75 -0.57
C LEU A 148 0.28 8.35 0.04
N ASP A 149 1.48 8.00 0.51
CA ASP A 149 1.77 6.70 1.13
C ASP A 149 2.57 6.92 2.42
N PRO A 150 1.90 7.05 3.59
CA PRO A 150 2.57 7.17 4.87
C PRO A 150 3.30 5.88 5.26
N LYS A 151 4.52 6.01 5.76
CA LYS A 151 5.34 4.89 6.22
C LYS A 151 6.10 5.26 7.49
N LEU A 152 5.97 4.45 8.52
CA LEU A 152 6.75 4.61 9.74
C LEU A 152 8.04 3.79 9.64
N PHE A 153 9.16 4.39 10.00
CA PHE A 153 10.45 3.73 10.02
C PHE A 153 11.25 4.09 11.27
N GLN A 154 12.09 3.16 11.72
CA GLN A 154 12.98 3.45 12.84
C GLN A 154 14.13 4.34 12.35
N SER A 155 14.46 5.42 13.06
CA SER A 155 15.46 6.40 12.60
C SER A 155 16.81 5.76 12.28
N LYS A 156 17.23 4.74 13.06
CA LYS A 156 18.45 3.97 12.83
C LYS A 156 18.42 3.05 11.60
N SER A 157 17.25 2.77 11.05
CA SER A 157 17.05 1.92 9.87
C SER A 157 16.82 2.72 8.58
N ARG A 158 17.01 4.04 8.60
CA ARG A 158 16.79 4.92 7.43
C ARG A 158 17.55 4.47 6.17
N ASN A 159 18.77 3.96 6.36
CA ASN A 159 19.63 3.47 5.27
C ASN A 159 19.55 1.94 5.08
N SER A 160 18.54 1.28 5.65
CA SER A 160 18.37 -0.17 5.53
C SER A 160 17.91 -0.58 4.13
N SER A 161 18.35 -1.75 3.67
CA SER A 161 17.89 -2.38 2.44
C SER A 161 16.58 -3.19 2.63
N LEU A 162 16.02 -3.21 3.84
CA LEU A 162 14.75 -3.87 4.12
C LEU A 162 13.61 -3.19 3.36
N ARG A 163 12.72 -4.02 2.77
CA ARG A 163 11.56 -3.54 2.01
C ARG A 163 10.61 -2.74 2.91
N THR A 164 10.45 -1.44 2.61
CA THR A 164 9.47 -0.56 3.27
C THR A 164 8.32 -0.20 2.34
N PHE A 165 8.59 -0.12 1.03
CA PHE A 165 7.61 0.19 0.02
C PHE A 165 7.12 -1.07 -0.70
N TYR A 166 5.82 -1.14 -0.99
CA TYR A 166 5.16 -2.27 -1.61
C TYR A 166 4.18 -1.78 -2.66
N PHE A 167 4.39 -2.20 -3.91
CA PHE A 167 3.41 -2.05 -4.98
C PHE A 167 3.11 -3.41 -5.58
N THR A 168 1.83 -3.79 -5.58
CA THR A 168 1.35 -4.99 -6.26
C THR A 168 0.58 -4.56 -7.49
N PRO A 169 1.11 -4.81 -8.70
CA PRO A 169 0.39 -4.59 -9.95
C PRO A 169 -0.93 -5.38 -9.93
N LYS A 170 -2.04 -4.70 -10.22
CA LYS A 170 -3.38 -5.29 -10.36
C LYS A 170 -4.07 -4.59 -11.51
N LEU A 171 -4.90 -5.30 -12.26
CA LEU A 171 -5.71 -4.70 -13.33
C LEU A 171 -7.05 -4.21 -12.77
N GLU A 172 -7.84 -5.09 -12.15
CA GLU A 172 -9.22 -4.77 -11.73
C GLU A 172 -9.32 -3.93 -10.45
N THR A 173 -8.42 -4.16 -9.49
CA THR A 173 -8.46 -3.53 -8.16
C THR A 173 -7.36 -2.48 -7.98
N ASN A 174 -6.78 -2.00 -9.10
CA ASN A 174 -5.86 -0.87 -9.06
C ASN A 174 -6.53 0.40 -8.56
N LYS A 175 -5.76 1.21 -7.83
CA LYS A 175 -6.18 2.45 -7.20
C LYS A 175 -5.52 3.70 -7.80
N ILE A 176 -4.57 3.54 -8.72
CA ILE A 176 -3.92 4.65 -9.44
C ILE A 176 -4.71 4.92 -10.72
N LEU A 177 -5.58 5.93 -10.70
CA LEU A 177 -6.53 6.23 -11.79
C LEU A 177 -6.26 7.56 -12.50
N ASP A 178 -5.29 8.34 -12.01
CA ASP A 178 -4.96 9.68 -12.49
C ASP A 178 -3.47 9.77 -12.85
N ASP A 179 -3.13 10.63 -13.81
CA ASP A 179 -1.76 11.14 -13.93
C ASP A 179 -1.53 12.09 -12.74
N ALA A 180 -0.57 11.77 -11.87
CA ALA A 180 -0.51 12.37 -10.54
C ALA A 180 0.91 12.50 -10.00
N HIS A 181 1.07 13.35 -8.98
CA HIS A 181 2.26 13.28 -8.12
C HIS A 181 2.13 12.08 -7.17
N HIS A 182 3.23 11.41 -6.85
CA HIS A 182 3.25 10.30 -5.92
C HIS A 182 4.27 10.59 -4.83
N LEU A 183 3.81 10.83 -3.61
CA LEU A 183 4.66 11.20 -2.48
C LEU A 183 4.60 10.15 -1.38
N LEU A 184 5.76 9.69 -0.93
CA LEU A 184 5.89 8.88 0.29
C LEU A 184 6.11 9.81 1.47
N ILE A 185 5.39 9.58 2.57
CA ILE A 185 5.55 10.34 3.82
C ILE A 185 6.28 9.42 4.81
N GLY A 186 7.58 9.61 4.95
CA GLY A 186 8.40 8.84 5.88
C GLY A 186 8.35 9.46 7.27
N ILE A 187 7.68 8.82 8.23
CA ILE A 187 7.66 9.25 9.64
C ILE A 187 8.70 8.44 10.43
N SER A 188 9.68 9.15 10.99
CA SER A 188 10.77 8.55 11.76
C SER A 188 10.40 8.35 13.23
N HIS A 189 10.85 7.26 13.84
CA HIS A 189 10.70 7.01 15.28
C HIS A 189 11.96 6.41 15.92
N GLU A 190 12.16 6.67 17.21
CA GLU A 190 13.28 6.12 17.99
C GLU A 190 12.92 4.80 18.71
N GLY A 191 11.63 4.41 18.71
CA GLY A 191 11.13 3.30 19.49
C GLY A 191 10.23 3.76 20.63
N LYS A 192 9.93 2.86 21.58
CA LYS A 192 9.27 3.24 22.83
C LYS A 192 10.28 3.67 23.89
N GLN A 193 10.03 4.81 24.51
CA GLN A 193 10.74 5.34 25.68
C GLN A 193 9.67 5.64 26.75
N ASP A 194 9.85 5.13 27.97
CA ASP A 194 8.89 5.28 29.07
C ASP A 194 7.43 4.93 28.70
N GLY A 195 7.27 3.84 27.94
CA GLY A 195 5.96 3.35 27.48
C GLY A 195 5.35 4.09 26.29
N ALA A 196 5.96 5.19 25.82
CA ALA A 196 5.48 6.01 24.71
C ALA A 196 6.39 5.93 23.48
N TRP A 197 5.79 5.83 22.30
CA TRP A 197 6.52 6.03 21.03
C TRP A 197 7.09 7.44 20.93
N LYS A 198 8.37 7.54 20.59
CA LYS A 198 9.03 8.82 20.29
C LYS A 198 9.16 8.98 18.77
N PHE A 199 8.37 9.87 18.20
CA PHE A 199 8.46 10.26 16.78
C PHE A 199 9.42 11.45 16.65
N SER A 200 10.32 11.40 15.67
CA SER A 200 11.42 12.38 15.54
C SER A 200 11.23 13.39 14.40
N GLY A 201 10.38 13.10 13.42
CA GLY A 201 10.20 13.96 12.26
C GLY A 201 9.55 13.22 11.08
N TRP A 202 9.23 13.96 10.03
CA TRP A 202 8.72 13.43 8.76
C TRP A 202 9.59 13.89 7.58
N GLU A 203 9.63 13.07 6.54
CA GLU A 203 10.23 13.38 5.23
C GLU A 203 9.17 13.18 4.14
N LEU A 204 9.05 14.15 3.21
CA LEU A 204 8.17 14.05 2.05
C LEU A 204 9.00 13.73 0.81
N VAL A 205 8.84 12.52 0.27
CA VAL A 205 9.69 11.96 -0.77
C VAL A 205 8.92 11.86 -2.08
N ASP A 206 9.41 12.50 -3.13
CA ASP A 206 8.88 12.35 -4.48
C ASP A 206 9.32 11.01 -5.09
N LEU A 207 8.34 10.19 -5.47
CA LEU A 207 8.57 8.86 -6.05
C LEU A 207 8.81 8.90 -7.57
N SER A 208 8.79 10.06 -8.23
CA SER A 208 8.98 10.13 -9.69
C SER A 208 10.36 9.64 -10.16
N GLY A 209 11.39 9.80 -9.32
CA GLY A 209 12.75 9.29 -9.56
C GLY A 209 13.04 7.96 -8.85
N PHE A 210 12.06 7.38 -8.16
CA PHE A 210 12.25 6.18 -7.36
C PHE A 210 12.40 4.95 -8.25
N LYS A 211 13.35 4.07 -7.89
CA LYS A 211 13.59 2.80 -8.58
C LYS A 211 13.20 1.64 -7.66
N VAL A 212 12.57 0.63 -8.25
CA VAL A 212 12.08 -0.56 -7.57
C VAL A 212 12.72 -1.82 -8.14
N ARG A 213 12.62 -2.90 -7.38
CA ARG A 213 12.98 -4.24 -7.82
C ARG A 213 11.81 -5.19 -7.64
N LEU A 214 11.69 -6.18 -8.51
CA LEU A 214 10.70 -7.24 -8.37
C LEU A 214 11.17 -8.25 -7.31
N LYS A 215 10.24 -8.72 -6.49
CA LYS A 215 10.42 -9.94 -5.71
C LYS A 215 9.27 -10.89 -6.02
N ALA A 216 9.57 -12.02 -6.65
CA ALA A 216 8.64 -13.12 -6.80
C ALA A 216 8.45 -13.86 -5.46
N GLU A 217 7.21 -14.07 -5.04
CA GLU A 217 6.88 -14.85 -3.83
C GLU A 217 5.61 -15.69 -4.05
N PHE A 218 5.64 -16.94 -3.57
CA PHE A 218 4.47 -17.81 -3.50
C PHE A 218 3.74 -17.58 -2.17
N GLN A 219 2.42 -17.63 -2.20
CA GLN A 219 1.57 -17.40 -1.02
C GLN A 219 0.59 -18.54 -0.83
N GLY A 220 0.23 -18.82 0.43
CA GLY A 220 -0.82 -19.77 0.81
C GLY A 220 -1.62 -19.20 1.99
N SER A 221 -2.93 -19.42 1.99
CA SER A 221 -3.79 -18.97 3.09
C SER A 221 -3.87 -20.01 4.21
N ASN A 222 -4.33 -19.61 5.40
CA ASN A 222 -4.62 -20.57 6.48
C ASN A 222 -5.58 -21.67 6.00
N ARG A 223 -6.54 -21.35 5.12
CA ARG A 223 -7.46 -22.32 4.54
C ARG A 223 -6.76 -23.34 3.63
N ASP A 224 -5.68 -22.96 2.97
CA ASP A 224 -4.91 -23.88 2.12
C ASP A 224 -3.99 -24.77 2.95
N ILE A 225 -3.41 -24.22 4.02
CA ILE A 225 -2.51 -24.94 4.92
C ILE A 225 -3.26 -25.98 5.75
N TYR A 226 -4.39 -25.61 6.38
CA TYR A 226 -5.10 -26.45 7.36
C TYR A 226 -6.24 -27.29 6.76
N ARG A 227 -6.10 -27.74 5.51
CA ARG A 227 -7.02 -28.74 4.97
C ARG A 227 -6.79 -30.09 5.62
N GLU A 228 -7.86 -30.86 5.85
CA GLU A 228 -7.80 -32.14 6.55
C GLU A 228 -6.79 -33.10 5.93
N GLU A 229 -6.71 -33.14 4.59
CA GLU A 229 -5.75 -33.96 3.85
C GLU A 229 -4.27 -33.59 4.09
N ASN A 230 -3.99 -32.35 4.53
CA ASN A 230 -2.63 -31.87 4.80
C ASN A 230 -2.22 -32.05 6.28
N ILE A 231 -3.17 -32.35 7.18
CA ILE A 231 -2.91 -32.43 8.62
C ILE A 231 -2.45 -33.85 8.98
N VAL A 232 -1.15 -33.99 9.31
CA VAL A 232 -0.55 -35.28 9.69
C VAL A 232 -0.66 -35.59 11.20
N GLY A 233 -1.18 -34.66 12.01
CA GLY A 233 -1.39 -34.85 13.45
C GLY A 233 -1.99 -33.62 14.12
N ARG A 234 -2.73 -33.81 15.22
CA ARG A 234 -3.30 -32.73 16.05
C ARG A 234 -3.27 -33.11 17.54
N SER A 235 -3.13 -32.11 18.41
CA SER A 235 -3.29 -32.32 19.86
C SER A 235 -4.76 -32.57 20.20
N LYS A 236 -5.03 -33.15 21.38
CA LYS A 236 -6.37 -33.06 21.97
C LYS A 236 -6.65 -31.57 22.26
N GLU A 237 -7.80 -31.08 21.81
CA GLU A 237 -8.27 -29.76 22.22
C GLU A 237 -8.45 -29.74 23.74
N ARG A 238 -8.11 -28.61 24.36
CA ARG A 238 -8.21 -28.40 25.81
C ARG A 238 -9.57 -27.81 26.17
#